data_AF-A0A4R6GML0-F1
#
_entry.id   AF-A0A4R6GML0-F1
#
_cell.length_a   1.000
_cell.length_b   1.000
_cell.length_c   1.000
_cell.angle_alpha   90.00
_cell.angle_beta   90.00
_cell.angle_gamma   90.00
#
_symmetry.space_group_name_H-M   'P 1'
#
loop_
_entity.id
_entity.type
_entity.pdbx_description
1 polymer ?
#
loop_
_entity_poly.entity_id
_entity_poly.type
_entity_poly.pdbx_seq_one_letter_code
_entity_poly.pdbx_strand_id
1 'polypeptide(L)'
;MYLTVIIDLFDRKVIGWAMSKSMSAEKTSISAWRMAVKNRPIMDELIFHSDRGIQYACNSFTKLLGRARLVIQSMSRKGNCWDNAVAESFFKTIKVELVYHQRFVDQEHAELILFRWIETWYNKRRRHSFGFRIQDNKRI
;
A
#
# COMPACT_ATOMS: atom_id res chain seq x y z
N MET A 1 -14.48 -1.29 -8.47
CA MET A 1 -13.88 -1.39 -7.11
C MET A 1 -12.44 -0.93 -7.19
N TYR A 2 -11.94 -0.27 -6.14
CA TYR A 2 -10.58 0.22 -6.00
C TYR A 2 -9.92 -0.48 -4.82
N LEU A 3 -8.66 -0.92 -4.99
CA LEU A 3 -7.81 -1.46 -3.94
C LEU A 3 -6.65 -0.51 -3.71
N THR A 4 -6.47 -0.05 -2.47
CA THR A 4 -5.30 0.71 -2.02
C THR A 4 -4.50 -0.17 -1.08
N VAL A 5 -3.18 -0.17 -1.20
CA VAL A 5 -2.27 -0.94 -0.35
C VAL A 5 -1.12 -0.07 0.13
N ILE A 6 -0.66 -0.32 1.35
CA ILE A 6 0.53 0.26 1.95
C ILE A 6 1.46 -0.89 2.28
N ILE A 7 2.66 -0.83 1.73
CA ILE A 7 3.68 -1.88 1.82
C ILE A 7 4.83 -1.33 2.63
N ASP A 8 5.25 -2.06 3.67
CA ASP A 8 6.52 -1.76 4.32
C ASP A 8 7.68 -2.23 3.43
N LEU A 9 8.58 -1.33 3.03
CA LEU A 9 9.65 -1.69 2.11
C LEU A 9 10.77 -2.52 2.75
N PHE A 10 10.88 -2.53 4.08
CA PHE A 10 11.88 -3.32 4.80
C PHE A 10 11.64 -4.82 4.63
N ASP A 11 10.42 -5.29 4.86
CA ASP A 11 10.07 -6.72 4.77
C ASP A 11 9.02 -7.05 3.69
N ARG A 12 8.65 -6.07 2.87
CA ARG A 12 7.73 -6.17 1.72
C ARG A 12 6.30 -6.59 2.07
N LYS A 13 5.92 -6.57 3.35
CA LYS A 13 4.57 -6.92 3.78
C LYS A 13 3.58 -5.79 3.47
N VAL A 14 2.37 -6.17 3.07
CA VAL A 14 1.23 -5.25 3.09
C VAL A 14 0.84 -5.05 4.54
N ILE A 15 1.02 -3.85 5.06
CA ILE A 15 0.72 -3.51 6.45
C ILE A 15 -0.62 -2.79 6.59
N GLY A 16 -1.17 -2.25 5.51
CA GLY A 16 -2.51 -1.69 5.46
C GLY A 16 -3.09 -1.74 4.06
N TRP A 17 -4.40 -1.89 3.96
CA TRP A 17 -5.10 -1.89 2.69
C TRP A 17 -6.54 -1.40 2.86
N ALA A 18 -7.17 -0.99 1.77
CA ALA A 18 -8.57 -0.59 1.73
C ALA A 18 -9.20 -0.95 0.38
N MET A 19 -10.45 -1.41 0.41
CA MET A 19 -11.26 -1.69 -0.77
C MET A 19 -12.49 -0.79 -0.77
N SER A 20 -12.79 -0.19 -1.93
CA SER A 20 -13.86 0.80 -2.03
C SER A 20 -14.54 0.83 -3.40
N LYS A 21 -15.81 1.25 -3.43
CA LYS A 21 -16.56 1.57 -4.67
C LYS A 21 -16.17 2.94 -5.25
N SER A 22 -15.64 3.84 -4.42
CA SER A 22 -15.24 5.21 -4.81
C SER A 22 -13.75 5.44 -4.60
N MET A 23 -13.19 6.38 -5.37
CA MET A 23 -11.79 6.83 -5.24
C MET A 23 -11.57 7.87 -4.13
N SER A 24 -12.57 8.13 -3.29
CA SER A 24 -12.46 9.12 -2.21
C SER A 24 -11.35 8.74 -1.23
N ALA A 25 -10.44 9.68 -0.93
CA ALA A 25 -9.30 9.47 -0.03
C ALA A 25 -9.72 8.85 1.32
N GLU A 26 -10.86 9.26 1.89
CA GLU A 26 -11.37 8.72 3.15
C GLU A 26 -11.53 7.20 3.10
N LYS A 27 -12.12 6.68 2.02
CA LYS A 27 -12.38 5.24 1.82
C LYS A 27 -11.20 4.48 1.21
N THR A 28 -10.13 5.17 0.81
CA THR A 28 -8.96 4.58 0.15
C THR A 28 -7.70 4.83 0.97
N SER A 29 -6.93 5.87 0.63
CA SER A 29 -5.62 6.17 1.23
C SER A 29 -5.68 6.36 2.75
N ILE A 30 -6.69 7.07 3.26
CA ILE A 30 -6.87 7.32 4.69
C ILE A 30 -7.20 6.02 5.45
N SER A 31 -8.12 5.22 4.90
CA SER A 31 -8.50 3.94 5.51
C SER A 31 -7.33 2.96 5.55
N ALA A 32 -6.58 2.84 4.44
CA ALA A 32 -5.39 2.01 4.38
C ALA A 32 -4.32 2.50 5.38
N TRP A 33 -4.11 3.82 5.49
CA TRP A 33 -3.16 4.42 6.44
C TRP A 33 -3.52 4.11 7.89
N ARG A 34 -4.79 4.28 8.27
CA ARG A 34 -5.25 3.94 9.64
C ARG A 34 -4.98 2.47 9.96
N MET A 35 -5.21 1.57 9.01
CA MET A 35 -4.88 0.16 9.17
C MET A 35 -3.37 -0.07 9.31
N ALA A 36 -2.56 0.58 8.47
CA ALA A 36 -1.10 0.47 8.51
C ALA A 36 -0.52 0.89 9.87
N VAL A 37 -0.92 2.04 10.39
CA VAL A 37 -0.46 2.54 11.70
C VAL A 37 -0.91 1.64 12.85
N LYS A 38 -2.11 1.05 12.75
CA LYS A 38 -2.58 0.07 13.74
C LYS A 38 -1.74 -1.21 13.73
N ASN A 39 -1.41 -1.72 12.54
CA ASN A 39 -0.66 -2.96 12.38
C ASN A 39 0.85 -2.78 12.65
N ARG A 40 1.38 -1.59 12.38
CA ARG A 40 2.77 -1.20 12.69
C ARG A 40 2.77 0.22 13.29
N PRO A 41 2.72 0.33 14.62
CA PRO A 41 2.86 1.60 15.30
C PRO A 41 4.17 2.31 14.93
N ILE A 42 4.08 3.62 14.75
CA ILE A 42 5.21 4.45 14.33
C ILE A 42 6.03 4.82 15.57
N MET A 43 7.21 4.22 15.68
CA MET A 43 8.12 4.43 16.82
C MET A 43 9.30 5.36 16.48
N ASP A 44 9.70 5.38 15.21
CA ASP A 44 10.81 6.18 14.69
C ASP A 44 10.33 7.03 13.51
N GLU A 45 11.18 7.97 13.07
CA GLU A 45 10.97 8.69 11.82
C GLU A 45 10.89 7.72 10.63
N LEU A 46 9.91 7.95 9.76
CA LEU A 46 9.75 7.21 8.51
C LEU A 46 9.31 8.13 7.37
N ILE A 47 9.63 7.69 6.16
CA ILE A 47 9.14 8.33 4.94
C ILE A 47 7.92 7.56 4.46
N PHE A 48 6.79 8.25 4.25
CA PHE A 48 5.65 7.70 3.51
C PHE A 48 5.75 8.14 2.05
N HIS A 49 6.08 7.20 1.15
CA HIS A 49 6.22 7.46 -0.27
C HIS A 49 4.95 7.04 -1.04
N SER A 50 4.52 7.88 -1.97
CA SER A 50 3.38 7.60 -2.85
C SER A 50 3.59 8.19 -4.25
N ASP A 51 2.79 7.75 -5.21
CA ASP A 51 2.66 8.49 -6.47
C ASP A 51 1.97 9.85 -6.24
N ARG A 52 1.88 10.67 -7.29
CA ARG A 52 1.18 11.97 -7.25
C ARG A 52 -0.33 11.85 -7.46
N GLY A 53 -0.92 10.68 -7.15
CA GLY A 53 -2.35 10.45 -7.25
C GLY A 53 -3.16 11.41 -6.38
N ILE A 54 -4.35 11.79 -6.85
CA ILE A 54 -5.20 12.79 -6.20
C ILE A 54 -5.54 12.40 -4.75
N GLN A 55 -5.68 11.10 -4.47
CA GLN A 55 -5.95 10.56 -3.13
C GLN A 55 -4.80 10.73 -2.13
N TYR A 56 -3.57 10.96 -2.61
CA TYR A 56 -2.39 11.20 -1.78
C TYR A 56 -1.99 12.68 -1.72
N ALA A 57 -2.30 13.43 -2.78
CA ALA A 57 -2.05 14.87 -2.86
C ALA A 57 -3.16 15.73 -2.24
N CYS A 58 -4.33 15.16 -1.91
CA CYS A 58 -5.45 15.93 -1.38
C CYS A 58 -5.22 16.42 0.06
N ASN A 59 -5.88 17.53 0.40
CA ASN A 59 -5.74 18.21 1.69
C ASN A 59 -6.04 17.30 2.90
N SER A 60 -7.02 16.40 2.79
CA SER A 60 -7.38 15.51 3.90
C SER A 60 -6.26 14.52 4.21
N PHE A 61 -5.62 13.94 3.20
CA PHE A 61 -4.54 13.00 3.38
C PHE A 61 -3.23 13.68 3.80
N THR A 62 -2.88 14.81 3.18
CA THR A 62 -1.66 15.56 3.55
C THR A 62 -1.73 16.08 4.99
N LYS A 63 -2.89 16.59 5.43
CA LYS A 63 -3.10 16.99 6.84
C LYS A 63 -3.05 15.81 7.79
N LEU A 64 -3.55 14.64 7.38
CA LEU A 64 -3.50 13.44 8.20
C LEU A 64 -2.04 13.01 8.46
N LEU A 65 -1.22 12.96 7.41
CA LEU A 65 0.20 12.65 7.55
C LEU A 65 0.95 13.72 8.34
N GLY A 66 0.67 15.01 8.08
CA GLY A 66 1.33 16.12 8.79
C GLY A 66 1.03 16.19 10.29
N ARG A 67 -0.02 15.51 10.79
CA ARG A 67 -0.27 15.35 12.23
C ARG A 67 0.61 14.28 12.87
N ALA A 68 1.13 13.33 12.10
CA ALA A 68 2.06 12.32 12.57
C ALA A 68 3.49 12.89 12.51
N ARG A 69 3.98 13.42 13.63
CA ARG A 69 5.26 14.17 13.69
C ARG A 69 6.48 13.40 13.19
N LEU A 70 6.43 12.07 13.23
CA LEU A 70 7.50 11.17 12.78
C LEU A 70 7.36 10.76 11.31
N VAL A 71 6.39 11.30 10.56
CA VAL A 71 6.12 10.89 9.18
C VAL A 71 6.46 12.03 8.22
N ILE A 72 7.36 11.73 7.30
CA ILE A 72 7.74 12.63 6.21
C ILE A 72 7.06 12.15 4.93
N GLN A 73 6.15 12.95 4.38
CA GLN A 73 5.51 12.61 3.11
C GLN A 73 6.48 12.86 1.94
N SER A 74 6.62 11.85 1.08
CA SER A 74 7.36 11.91 -0.18
C SER A 74 6.43 11.50 -1.33
N MET A 75 6.55 12.18 -2.47
CA MET A 75 5.79 11.83 -3.67
C MET A 75 6.71 11.75 -4.88
N SER A 76 6.48 10.76 -5.76
CA SER A 76 7.32 10.55 -6.94
C SER A 76 7.37 11.80 -7.82
N ARG A 77 8.54 12.07 -8.42
CA ARG A 77 8.68 13.10 -9.46
C ARG A 77 8.09 12.59 -10.77
N LYS A 78 7.63 13.51 -11.63
CA LYS A 78 7.17 13.14 -12.98
C LYS A 78 8.35 12.48 -13.71
N GLY A 79 8.24 11.19 -14.04
CA GLY A 79 9.25 10.43 -14.79
C GLY A 79 10.24 9.58 -13.98
N ASN A 80 10.07 9.40 -12.66
CA ASN A 80 10.91 8.46 -11.90
C ASN A 80 10.17 7.13 -11.63
N CYS A 81 10.45 6.11 -12.44
CA CYS A 81 9.81 4.78 -12.35
C CYS A 81 10.27 3.94 -11.16
N TRP A 82 11.46 4.22 -10.60
CA TRP A 82 12.04 3.38 -9.55
C TRP A 82 11.32 3.52 -8.22
N ASP A 83 10.75 4.69 -7.94
CA ASP A 83 10.15 4.98 -6.63
C ASP A 83 8.86 4.18 -6.37
N ASN A 84 8.15 3.77 -7.43
CA ASN A 84 6.89 3.02 -7.34
C ASN A 84 7.02 1.53 -7.71
N ALA A 85 8.23 1.06 -8.05
CA ALA A 85 8.46 -0.28 -8.60
C ALA A 85 7.95 -1.41 -7.70
N VAL A 86 7.96 -1.21 -6.38
CA VAL A 86 7.53 -2.20 -5.39
C VAL A 86 6.02 -2.38 -5.40
N ALA A 87 5.28 -1.27 -5.37
CA ALA A 87 3.83 -1.29 -5.49
C ALA A 87 3.40 -1.83 -6.86
N GLU A 88 4.08 -1.43 -7.95
CA GLU A 88 3.83 -1.96 -9.29
C GLU A 88 4.05 -3.47 -9.37
N SER A 89 5.14 -3.97 -8.80
CA SER A 89 5.43 -5.39 -8.73
C SER A 89 4.38 -6.16 -7.91
N PHE A 90 3.92 -5.59 -6.79
CA PHE A 90 2.80 -6.12 -6.02
C PHE A 90 1.52 -6.22 -6.86
N PHE A 91 1.13 -5.14 -7.53
CA PHE A 91 -0.10 -5.12 -8.33
C PHE A 91 -0.01 -6.02 -9.56
N LYS A 92 1.17 -6.18 -10.17
CA LYS A 92 1.40 -7.17 -11.22
C LYS A 92 1.21 -8.58 -10.67
N THR A 93 1.79 -8.86 -9.51
CA THR A 93 1.73 -10.16 -8.84
C THR A 93 0.29 -10.56 -8.54
N ILE A 94 -0.49 -9.70 -7.86
CA ILE A 94 -1.87 -10.03 -7.51
C ILE A 94 -2.75 -10.21 -8.75
N LYS A 95 -2.48 -9.47 -9.83
CA LYS A 95 -3.21 -9.64 -11.08
C LYS A 95 -2.96 -11.01 -11.70
N VAL A 96 -1.68 -11.37 -11.83
CA VAL A 96 -1.25 -12.64 -12.43
C VAL A 96 -1.67 -13.83 -11.57
N GLU A 97 -1.43 -13.80 -10.27
CA GLU A 97 -1.64 -14.97 -9.41
C GLU A 97 -3.10 -15.13 -8.97
N LEU A 98 -3.90 -14.07 -8.98
CA LEU A 98 -5.27 -14.10 -8.46
C LEU A 98 -6.30 -13.57 -9.44
N VAL A 99 -6.22 -12.29 -9.83
CA VAL A 99 -7.31 -11.62 -10.54
C VAL A 99 -7.64 -12.28 -11.89
N TYR A 100 -6.62 -12.67 -12.66
CA TYR A 100 -6.83 -13.30 -13.97
C TYR A 100 -7.36 -14.73 -13.90
N HIS A 101 -7.29 -15.37 -12.73
CA HIS A 101 -7.75 -16.74 -12.51
C HIS A 101 -9.08 -16.82 -11.76
N GLN A 102 -9.70 -15.70 -11.43
CA GLN A 102 -10.92 -15.64 -10.64
C GLN A 102 -12.08 -15.01 -11.40
N ARG A 103 -13.27 -15.59 -11.22
CA ARG A 103 -14.54 -14.97 -11.62
C ARG A 103 -15.20 -14.40 -10.37
N PHE A 104 -15.19 -13.09 -10.25
CA PHE A 104 -15.86 -12.40 -9.15
C PHE A 104 -17.36 -12.36 -9.41
N VAL A 105 -18.12 -12.90 -8.47
CA VAL A 105 -19.59 -13.00 -8.54
C VAL A 105 -20.21 -11.64 -8.20
N ASP A 106 -19.72 -11.04 -7.13
CA ASP A 106 -20.09 -9.71 -6.66
C ASP A 106 -18.87 -9.07 -5.96
N GLN A 107 -19.11 -7.89 -5.40
CA GLN A 107 -18.06 -7.14 -4.70
C GLN A 107 -17.62 -7.80 -3.39
N GLU A 108 -18.56 -8.33 -2.60
CA GLU A 108 -18.24 -8.92 -1.30
C GLU A 108 -17.37 -10.16 -1.49
N HIS A 109 -17.65 -10.94 -2.53
CA HIS A 109 -16.82 -12.06 -2.95
C HIS A 109 -15.41 -11.60 -3.36
N ALA A 110 -15.30 -10.52 -4.15
CA ALA A 110 -14.01 -9.97 -4.54
C ALA A 110 -13.20 -9.47 -3.33
N GLU A 111 -13.85 -8.80 -2.38
CA GLU A 111 -13.23 -8.32 -1.16
C GLU A 111 -12.72 -9.48 -0.30
N LEU A 112 -13.54 -10.51 -0.09
CA LEU A 112 -13.15 -11.70 0.66
C LEU A 112 -11.94 -12.41 0.03
N ILE A 113 -11.95 -12.58 -1.30
CA ILE A 113 -10.84 -13.21 -2.02
C ILE A 113 -9.55 -12.39 -1.86
N LEU A 114 -9.61 -11.08 -2.09
CA LEU A 114 -8.45 -10.19 -2.00
C LEU A 114 -7.90 -10.15 -0.57
N PHE A 115 -8.77 -10.03 0.43
CA PHE A 115 -8.41 -10.12 1.85
C PHE A 115 -7.64 -11.41 2.14
N ARG A 116 -8.20 -12.57 1.78
CA ARG A 116 -7.56 -13.86 2.03
C ARG A 116 -6.20 -13.94 1.34
N TRP A 117 -6.10 -13.49 0.09
CA TRP A 117 -4.85 -13.52 -0.65
C TRP A 117 -3.78 -12.63 0.01
N ILE A 118 -4.13 -11.41 0.42
CA ILE A 118 -3.19 -10.49 1.09
C ILE A 118 -2.73 -11.06 2.45
N GLU A 119 -3.66 -11.41 3.33
CA GLU A 119 -3.36 -11.73 4.74
C GLU A 119 -2.84 -13.16 4.95
N THR A 120 -3.23 -14.10 4.11
CA THR A 120 -2.91 -15.52 4.32
C THR A 120 -1.88 -16.07 3.34
N TRP A 121 -1.84 -15.54 2.11
CA TRP A 121 -0.90 -16.00 1.10
C TRP A 121 0.30 -15.05 0.99
N TYR A 122 0.07 -13.80 0.60
CA TYR A 122 1.13 -12.82 0.35
C TYR A 122 1.95 -12.54 1.61
N ASN A 123 1.30 -12.08 2.70
CA ASN A 123 2.00 -11.67 3.93
C ASN A 123 2.66 -12.82 4.71
N LYS A 124 2.19 -14.06 4.56
CA LYS A 124 2.66 -15.22 5.36
C LYS A 124 3.56 -16.18 4.61
N ARG A 125 3.34 -16.41 3.31
CA ARG A 125 4.00 -17.50 2.58
C ARG A 125 4.99 -17.02 1.53
N ARG A 126 4.88 -15.77 1.05
CA ARG A 126 5.82 -15.28 0.03
C ARG A 126 7.17 -14.94 0.67
N ARG A 127 8.18 -15.76 0.39
CA ARG A 127 9.59 -15.37 0.61
C ARG A 127 9.92 -14.28 -0.40
N HIS A 128 9.87 -13.02 0.02
CA HIS A 128 10.43 -11.93 -0.77
C HIS A 128 11.93 -12.16 -0.86
N SER A 129 12.42 -12.58 -2.03
CA SER A 129 13.85 -12.76 -2.26
C SER A 129 14.56 -11.46 -1.91
N PHE A 130 15.47 -11.55 -0.94
CA PHE A 130 16.26 -10.45 -0.42
C PHE A 130 17.11 -9.89 -1.56
N GLY A 131 16.70 -8.76 -2.15
CA GLY A 131 17.34 -8.16 -3.32
C GLY A 131 17.31 -6.65 -3.21
N PHE A 132 18.50 -6.07 -3.10
CA PHE A 132 18.86 -4.64 -2.96
C PHE A 132 18.86 -4.09 -1.52
N ARG A 133 20.02 -4.24 -0.86
CA ARG A 133 20.52 -3.32 0.17
C ARG A 133 20.70 -1.96 -0.50
N ILE A 134 19.71 -1.08 -0.37
CA ILE A 134 19.95 0.36 -0.48
C ILE A 134 20.29 0.81 0.94
N GLN A 135 21.45 1.45 1.09
CA GLN A 135 21.88 2.06 2.35
C GLN A 135 20.77 2.96 2.89
N ASP A 136 20.47 2.76 4.18
CA ASP A 136 19.81 3.65 5.13
C ASP A 136 18.91 4.76 4.54
N ASN A 137 17.63 4.42 4.39
CA ASN A 137 16.55 5.16 5.07
C ASN A 137 15.25 4.36 4.99
N LYS A 138 14.65 4.11 6.17
CA LYS A 138 13.40 3.36 6.35
C LYS A 138 12.25 4.07 5.60
N ARG A 139 11.94 3.58 4.40
CA ARG A 139 10.85 4.04 3.55
C ARG A 139 9.69 3.05 3.68
N ILE A 140 8.48 3.56 3.88
CA ILE A 140 7.20 2.88 3.62
C ILE A 140 6.65 3.49 2.33
#